data_AF-A0A7H0M980-F1
#
_entry.id   AF-A0A7H0M980-F1
#
_cell.length_a   1.000
_cell.length_b   1.000
_cell.length_c   1.000
_cell.angle_alpha   90.00
_cell.angle_beta   90.00
_cell.angle_gamma   90.00
#
_symmetry.space_group_name_H-M   'P 1'
#
loop_
_entity.id
_entity.type
_entity.pdbx_description
1 polymer ?
#
loop_
_entity_poly.entity_id
_entity_poly.type
_entity_poly.pdbx_seq_one_letter_code
_entity_poly.pdbx_strand_id
1 'polypeptide(L)'
;MDSFLKTIHITLITIVAFAIAHSLIRGVFERFTKKKILSNPCYIDATILQVKSKLSPNSEYAYIHVDYSFIAENGKEYKKKSAQINIKASELQNYLQGAPIPVVYLKSNPDKNMLDIRDAAPGYKKQ
;
A
#
# COMPACT_ATOMS: atom_id res chain seq x y z
N MET A 1 -10.55 -8.71 -48.97
CA MET A 1 -10.08 -9.33 -47.71
C MET A 1 -9.05 -8.42 -46.99
N ASP A 2 -8.38 -7.52 -47.71
CA ASP A 2 -7.34 -6.62 -47.17
C ASP A 2 -7.83 -5.52 -46.21
N SER A 3 -9.02 -4.95 -46.43
CA SER A 3 -9.54 -3.89 -45.54
C SER A 3 -9.86 -4.41 -44.14
N PHE A 4 -10.29 -5.67 -44.01
CA PHE A 4 -10.62 -6.26 -42.71
C PHE A 4 -9.37 -6.52 -41.86
N LEU A 5 -8.29 -7.02 -42.49
CA LEU A 5 -7.01 -7.23 -41.81
C LEU A 5 -6.39 -5.92 -41.33
N LYS A 6 -6.45 -4.86 -42.16
CA LYS A 6 -5.95 -3.52 -41.80
C LYS A 6 -6.72 -2.92 -40.63
N THR A 7 -8.05 -3.03 -40.62
CA THR A 7 -8.88 -2.53 -39.51
C THR A 7 -8.59 -3.27 -38.20
N ILE A 8 -8.41 -4.60 -38.24
CA ILE A 8 -8.03 -5.38 -37.06
C ILE A 8 -6.64 -4.96 -36.55
N HIS A 9 -5.66 -4.78 -37.46
CA HIS A 9 -4.31 -4.36 -37.08
C HIS A 9 -4.29 -2.98 -36.41
N ILE A 10 -5.01 -2.00 -36.98
CA ILE A 10 -5.10 -0.66 -36.41
C ILE A 10 -5.78 -0.69 -35.04
N THR A 11 -6.86 -1.47 -34.90
CA THR A 11 -7.55 -1.63 -33.62
C THR A 11 -6.64 -2.26 -32.57
N LEU A 12 -5.87 -3.29 -32.93
CA LEU A 12 -4.92 -3.95 -32.04
C LEU A 12 -3.82 -2.99 -31.56
N ILE A 13 -3.22 -2.22 -32.48
CA ILE A 13 -2.17 -1.23 -32.17
C ILE A 13 -2.73 -0.16 -31.23
N THR A 14 -3.96 0.29 -31.45
CA THR A 14 -4.61 1.32 -30.63
C THR A 14 -4.84 0.81 -29.20
N ILE A 15 -5.30 -0.43 -29.04
CA ILE A 15 -5.51 -1.05 -27.72
C ILE A 15 -4.18 -1.16 -26.97
N VAL A 16 -3.11 -1.61 -27.65
CA VAL A 16 -1.77 -1.74 -27.05
C VAL A 16 -1.23 -0.37 -26.64
N ALA A 17 -1.35 0.65 -27.51
CA ALA A 17 -0.92 2.01 -27.19
C ALA A 17 -1.68 2.59 -25.99
N PHE A 18 -2.99 2.35 -25.90
CA PHE A 18 -3.81 2.79 -24.79
C PHE A 18 -3.40 2.09 -23.48
N ALA A 19 -3.15 0.78 -23.51
CA ALA A 19 -2.70 0.03 -22.35
C ALA A 19 -1.35 0.54 -21.80
N ILE A 20 -0.40 0.85 -22.69
CA ILE A 20 0.90 1.41 -22.32
C ILE A 20 0.73 2.81 -21.71
N ALA A 21 -0.03 3.69 -22.37
CA ALA A 21 -0.29 5.04 -21.86
C ALA A 21 -0.95 5.00 -20.47
N HIS A 22 -1.95 4.15 -20.29
CA HIS A 22 -2.63 3.98 -19.00
C HIS A 22 -1.70 3.47 -17.90
N SER A 23 -0.81 2.52 -18.21
CA SER A 23 0.18 2.01 -17.26
C SER A 23 1.18 3.09 -16.81
N LEU A 24 1.67 3.89 -17.75
CA LEU A 24 2.58 5.00 -17.46
C LEU A 24 1.91 6.06 -16.59
N ILE A 25 0.68 6.46 -16.91
CA ILE A 25 -0.08 7.44 -16.12
C ILE A 25 -0.29 6.96 -14.68
N ARG A 26 -0.65 5.68 -14.50
CA ARG A 26 -0.85 5.08 -13.16
C ARG A 26 0.44 5.11 -12.34
N GLY A 27 1.57 4.72 -12.93
CA GLY A 27 2.87 4.75 -12.26
C GLY A 27 3.33 6.16 -11.85
N VAL A 28 3.08 7.16 -12.70
CA VAL A 28 3.36 8.57 -12.40
C VAL A 28 2.46 9.06 -11.25
N PHE A 29 1.17 8.75 -11.27
CA PHE A 29 0.23 9.15 -10.21
C PHE A 29 0.57 8.54 -8.85
N GLU A 30 1.02 7.29 -8.82
CA GLU A 30 1.49 6.63 -7.60
C GLU A 30 2.73 7.32 -7.02
N ARG A 31 3.71 7.66 -7.88
CA ARG A 31 4.92 8.41 -7.46
C ARG A 31 4.59 9.82 -6.95
N PHE A 32 3.69 10.54 -7.63
CA PHE A 32 3.22 11.86 -7.17
C PHE A 32 2.48 11.80 -5.85
N THR A 33 1.68 10.75 -5.64
CA THR A 33 0.97 10.53 -4.38
C THR A 33 1.93 10.32 -3.23
N LYS A 34 2.97 9.50 -3.41
CA LYS A 34 4.03 9.32 -2.40
C LYS A 34 4.77 10.64 -2.09
N LYS A 35 5.13 11.41 -3.12
CA LYS A 35 5.74 12.74 -2.94
C LYS A 35 4.83 13.72 -2.19
N LYS A 36 3.51 13.70 -2.43
CA LYS A 36 2.57 14.57 -1.73
C LYS A 36 2.43 14.21 -0.25
N ILE A 37 2.40 12.91 0.10
CA ILE A 37 2.41 12.47 1.52
C ILE A 37 3.65 13.04 2.23
N LEU A 38 4.82 12.95 1.61
CA LEU A 38 6.08 13.46 2.17
C LEU A 38 6.17 14.98 2.23
N SER A 39 5.33 15.71 1.49
CA SER A 39 5.32 17.18 1.48
C SER A 39 4.58 17.77 2.68
N ASN A 40 3.63 17.04 3.28
CA ASN A 40 2.93 17.45 4.50
C ASN A 40 2.49 16.21 5.30
N PRO A 41 3.45 15.48 5.87
CA PRO A 41 3.18 14.26 6.61
C PRO A 41 2.61 14.60 7.99
N CYS A 42 1.50 13.96 8.34
CA CYS A 42 0.98 13.92 9.71
C CYS A 42 1.25 12.54 10.28
N TYR A 43 1.93 12.50 11.42
CA TYR A 43 2.26 11.28 12.16
C TYR A 43 1.23 11.08 13.27
N ILE A 44 0.69 9.88 13.39
CA ILE A 44 -0.26 9.52 14.43
C ILE A 44 -0.15 8.04 14.77
N ASP A 45 -0.46 7.69 16.00
CA ASP A 45 -0.64 6.30 16.40
C ASP A 45 -2.06 5.85 16.04
N ALA A 46 -2.15 4.88 15.13
CA ALA A 46 -3.38 4.20 14.80
C ALA A 46 -3.63 3.03 15.77
N THR A 47 -4.88 2.64 15.93
CA THR A 47 -5.27 1.46 16.71
C THR A 47 -5.36 0.26 15.78
N ILE A 48 -4.68 -0.83 16.14
CA ILE A 48 -4.79 -2.10 15.41
C ILE A 48 -6.20 -2.70 15.66
N LEU A 49 -6.93 -2.96 14.58
CA LEU A 49 -8.25 -3.61 14.61
C LEU A 49 -8.13 -5.13 14.48
N GLN A 50 -7.24 -5.61 13.61
CA GLN A 50 -7.02 -7.03 13.39
C GLN A 50 -5.62 -7.26 12.86
N VAL A 51 -5.00 -8.38 13.25
CA VAL A 51 -3.73 -8.84 12.70
C VAL A 51 -3.92 -10.25 12.15
N LYS A 52 -3.46 -10.47 10.92
CA LYS A 52 -3.34 -11.81 10.32
C LYS A 52 -1.88 -12.03 9.99
N SER A 53 -1.24 -12.94 10.71
CA SER A 53 0.14 -13.32 10.47
C SER A 53 0.23 -14.59 9.63
N LYS A 54 1.11 -14.58 8.64
CA LYS A 54 1.56 -15.80 7.96
C LYS A 54 3.03 -16.02 8.35
N LEU A 55 3.24 -16.92 9.29
CA LEU A 55 4.57 -17.33 9.73
C LEU A 55 4.95 -18.62 8.99
N SER A 56 6.06 -18.60 8.24
CA SER A 56 6.67 -19.87 7.83
C SER A 56 7.48 -20.42 9.00
N PRO A 57 7.37 -21.71 9.32
CA PRO A 57 8.21 -22.32 10.36
C PRO A 57 9.69 -22.08 10.00
N ASN A 58 10.47 -21.61 10.97
CA ASN A 58 11.89 -21.23 10.87
C ASN A 58 12.22 -19.93 10.12
N SER A 59 11.25 -19.03 9.90
CA SER A 59 11.57 -17.70 9.34
C SER A 59 11.98 -16.72 10.44
N GLU A 60 13.09 -15.99 10.22
CA GLU A 60 13.49 -14.83 11.03
C GLU A 60 12.49 -13.67 10.95
N TYR A 61 11.66 -13.66 9.90
CA TYR A 61 10.71 -12.61 9.58
C TYR A 61 9.26 -13.12 9.63
N ALA A 62 8.35 -12.26 10.07
CA ALA A 62 6.92 -12.50 10.02
C ALA A 62 6.27 -11.56 8.99
N TYR A 63 5.48 -12.14 8.09
CA TYR A 63 4.63 -11.39 7.18
C TYR A 63 3.28 -11.20 7.86
N ILE A 64 2.90 -9.95 8.12
CA ILE A 64 1.62 -9.65 8.77
C ILE A 64 0.78 -8.70 7.94
N HIS A 65 -0.52 -8.95 7.96
CA HIS A 65 -1.56 -8.05 7.46
C HIS A 65 -2.24 -7.40 8.66
N VAL A 66 -2.21 -6.08 8.70
CA VAL A 66 -2.77 -5.27 9.78
C VAL A 66 -3.93 -4.46 9.24
N ASP A 67 -5.09 -4.61 9.88
CA ASP A 67 -6.20 -3.68 9.76
C ASP A 67 -6.05 -2.66 10.90
N TYR A 68 -6.14 -1.37 10.61
CA TYR A 68 -6.00 -0.32 11.61
C TYR A 68 -6.99 0.82 11.40
N SER A 69 -7.27 1.58 12.46
CA SER A 69 -7.99 2.84 12.37
C SER A 69 -7.30 3.98 13.10
N PHE A 70 -7.49 5.20 12.64
CA PHE A 70 -6.97 6.40 13.29
C PHE A 70 -7.94 7.56 13.09
N ILE A 71 -7.91 8.53 13.98
CA ILE A 71 -8.68 9.77 13.87
C ILE A 71 -7.74 10.83 13.29
N ALA A 72 -8.02 11.32 12.09
CA ALA A 72 -7.21 12.40 11.52
C ALA A 72 -7.51 13.73 12.21
N GLU A 73 -6.69 14.76 11.98
CA GLU A 73 -6.89 16.11 12.55
C GLU A 73 -8.27 16.71 12.24
N ASN A 74 -8.91 16.28 11.14
CA ASN A 74 -10.27 16.70 10.78
C ASN A 74 -11.37 16.04 11.63
N GLY A 75 -11.01 15.24 12.64
CA GLY A 75 -11.91 14.53 13.54
C GLY A 75 -12.58 13.29 12.94
N LYS A 76 -12.28 12.93 11.68
CA LYS A 76 -12.86 11.74 11.03
C LYS A 76 -12.00 10.51 11.29
N GLU A 77 -12.68 9.39 11.53
CA GLU A 77 -12.04 8.08 11.60
C GLU A 77 -11.75 7.54 10.19
N TYR A 78 -10.51 7.14 9.97
CA TYR A 78 -10.07 6.45 8.76
C TYR A 78 -9.69 5.01 9.09
N LYS A 79 -10.08 4.08 8.22
CA LYS A 79 -9.80 2.65 8.39
C LYS A 79 -9.02 2.14 7.19
N LYS A 80 -7.91 1.47 7.44
CA LYS A 80 -7.16 0.75 6.42
C LYS A 80 -7.30 -0.73 6.66
N LYS A 81 -7.66 -1.47 5.62
CA LYS A 81 -7.70 -2.93 5.61
C LYS A 81 -6.48 -3.50 4.91
N SER A 82 -5.94 -4.57 5.47
CA SER A 82 -4.87 -5.41 4.92
C SER A 82 -3.61 -4.61 4.56
N ALA A 83 -3.13 -3.77 5.48
CA ALA A 83 -1.82 -3.16 5.34
C ALA A 83 -0.75 -4.22 5.62
N GLN A 84 0.06 -4.53 4.61
CA GLN A 84 1.10 -5.56 4.71
C GLN A 84 2.42 -4.96 5.20
N ILE A 85 3.01 -5.57 6.22
CA ILE A 85 4.36 -5.26 6.70
C ILE A 85 5.14 -6.55 7.00
N ASN A 86 6.46 -6.46 6.88
CA ASN A 86 7.37 -7.50 7.32
C ASN A 86 8.07 -7.01 8.58
N ILE A 87 7.98 -7.80 9.63
CA ILE A 87 8.59 -7.51 10.93
C ILE A 87 9.50 -8.68 11.30
N LYS A 88 10.33 -8.51 12.33
CA LYS A 88 11.04 -9.65 12.92
C LYS A 88 10.04 -10.56 13.61
N ALA A 89 10.24 -11.88 13.51
CA ALA A 89 9.37 -12.84 14.18
C ALA A 89 9.31 -12.61 15.70
N SER A 90 10.40 -12.14 16.31
CA SER A 90 10.48 -11.77 17.73
C SER A 90 9.59 -10.56 18.11
N GLU A 91 9.25 -9.70 17.16
CA GLU A 91 8.44 -8.50 17.40
C GLU A 91 6.95 -8.75 17.19
N LEU A 92 6.55 -9.94 16.69
CA LEU A 92 5.16 -10.27 16.39
C LEU A 92 4.22 -10.07 17.59
N GLN A 93 4.71 -10.37 18.80
CA GLN A 93 3.97 -10.18 20.05
C GLN A 93 3.59 -8.72 20.36
N ASN A 94 4.27 -7.75 19.73
CA ASN A 94 3.97 -6.33 19.90
C ASN A 94 2.78 -5.88 19.01
N TYR A 95 2.38 -6.70 18.04
CA TYR A 95 1.30 -6.41 17.09
C TYR A 95 0.04 -7.17 17.47
N LEU A 96 -0.67 -6.65 18.47
CA LEU A 96 -1.93 -7.19 18.97
C LEU A 96 -3.09 -6.25 18.66
N GLN A 97 -4.30 -6.79 18.59
CA GLN A 97 -5.51 -5.98 18.50
C GLN A 97 -5.60 -5.01 19.68
N GLY A 98 -5.88 -3.74 19.39
CA GLY A 98 -5.92 -2.66 20.37
C GLY A 98 -4.56 -1.99 20.64
N ALA A 99 -3.45 -2.56 20.18
CA ALA A 99 -2.14 -1.92 20.34
C ALA A 99 -1.99 -0.72 19.39
N PRO A 100 -1.23 0.32 19.79
CA PRO A 100 -0.91 1.44 18.93
C PRO A 100 0.09 1.02 17.83
N ILE A 101 -0.08 1.58 16.63
CA ILE A 101 0.82 1.36 15.50
C ILE A 101 1.08 2.69 14.77
N PRO A 102 2.36 3.07 14.53
CA PRO A 102 2.66 4.35 13.94
C PRO A 102 2.23 4.40 12.47
N VAL A 103 1.48 5.43 12.12
CA VAL A 103 0.97 5.69 10.78
C VAL A 103 1.32 7.11 10.37
N VAL A 104 1.74 7.26 9.12
CA VAL A 104 1.87 8.56 8.46
C VAL A 104 0.79 8.71 7.40
N TYR A 105 0.10 9.84 7.41
CA TYR A 105 -0.91 10.18 6.42
C TYR A 105 -0.69 11.56 5.84
N LEU A 106 -1.24 11.79 4.64
CA LEU A 106 -1.23 13.11 4.02
C LEU A 106 -2.29 14.00 4.66
N LYS A 107 -1.89 15.13 5.26
CA LYS A 107 -2.82 16.08 5.90
C LYS A 107 -4.01 16.49 5.03
N SER A 108 -3.77 16.72 3.74
CA SER A 108 -4.80 17.13 2.77
C SER A 108 -5.72 15.98 2.31
N ASN A 109 -5.32 14.73 2.54
CA ASN A 109 -6.11 13.56 2.18
C ASN A 109 -5.69 12.35 3.05
N PRO A 110 -6.33 12.15 4.22
CA PRO A 110 -5.96 11.07 5.14
C PRO A 110 -6.23 9.65 4.64
N ASP A 111 -7.01 9.46 3.56
CA ASP A 111 -7.14 8.16 2.88
C ASP A 111 -5.79 7.68 2.29
N LYS A 112 -4.87 8.63 2.07
CA LYS A 112 -3.48 8.35 1.69
C LYS A 112 -2.63 8.22 2.95
N ASN A 113 -2.61 7.02 3.49
CA ASN A 113 -1.84 6.62 4.68
C ASN A 113 -0.90 5.44 4.39
N MET A 114 0.13 5.32 5.20
CA MET A 114 1.02 4.16 5.26
C MET A 114 1.52 3.95 6.69
N LEU A 115 1.91 2.72 7.00
CA LEU A 115 2.56 2.41 8.27
C LEU A 115 3.96 3.01 8.27
N ASP A 116 4.31 3.73 9.34
CA ASP A 116 5.64 4.30 9.55
C ASP A 116 6.53 3.29 10.29
N ILE A 117 6.70 2.14 9.66
CA ILE A 117 7.48 1.02 10.19
C ILE A 117 8.57 0.68 9.19
N ARG A 118 9.78 0.50 9.70
CA ARG A 118 10.91 0.04 8.89
C ARG A 118 10.68 -1.41 8.49
N ASP A 119 10.62 -1.66 7.18
CA ASP A 119 10.54 -3.02 6.64
C ASP A 119 11.76 -3.82 7.12
N ALA A 120 11.50 -4.90 7.88
CA ALA A 120 12.55 -5.77 8.41
C ALA A 120 13.18 -6.65 7.31
N ALA A 121 12.48 -6.87 6.19
CA ALA A 121 12.94 -7.68 5.07
C ALA A 121 12.88 -6.91 3.73
N PRO A 122 13.67 -5.81 3.57
CA PRO A 122 13.57 -4.91 2.42
C PRO A 122 13.93 -5.55 1.06
N GLY A 123 14.52 -6.75 1.08
CA GLY A 123 14.93 -7.51 -0.11
C GLY A 123 13.99 -8.66 -0.52
N TYR A 124 12.98 -9.00 0.28
CA TYR A 124 12.05 -10.05 -0.07
C TYR A 124 10.93 -9.50 -0.97
N LYS A 125 10.91 -9.96 -2.23
CA LYS A 125 9.85 -9.58 -3.18
C LYS A 125 8.50 -10.04 -2.65
N LYS A 126 7.55 -9.10 -2.61
CA LYS A 126 6.11 -9.38 -2.49
C LYS A 126 5.75 -10.34 -3.64
N GLN A 127 5.60 -11.63 -3.33
CA GLN A 127 5.00 -12.60 -4.25
C GLN A 127 3.49 -12.37 -4.31
#